data_AF-A0A843DLE4-F1
#
_entry.id   AF-A0A843DLE4-F1
#
_cell.length_a   1.000
_cell.length_b   1.000
_cell.length_c   1.000
_cell.angle_alpha   90.00
_cell.angle_beta   90.00
_cell.angle_gamma   90.00
#
_symmetry.space_group_name_H-M   'P 1'
#
loop_
_entity.id
_entity.type
_entity.pdbx_description
1 polymer ?
#
loop_
_entity_poly.entity_id
_entity_poly.type
_entity_poly.pdbx_seq_one_letter_code
_entity_poly.pdbx_strand_id
1 'polypeptide(L)'
;VDHPAINTLASLGPGKSMVLTFPITANDAEGTFYPSISVELSNNYQTSFIKHPFAVTVDSHSVSLSVTERPEYFEPDTTQVVGLSIGNLRSNQIDSVVVTASGKGVSCEEGQIFAGSLAPGASAEVFLTVITEKDTEEINLDVSYKNGANWHTDTLTIPVEGGELKTGAELFVNNVEITSGASYTTITGDVNNAGLQTAKGLVVSLNGAEPLQPYPVFVVGSLDADGLSEFELTFTNPESDSLDLLFTYKDDNGNTYVQEETVSISAVQSAGSAVSGGNPVAAGIAVVLLILIIGGAVFLVWKKGNLIPKKEQK
;
A
#
# COMPACT_ATOMS: atom_id res chain seq x y z
N VAL A 1 -50.64 4.02 0.18
CA VAL A 1 -50.14 5.36 0.55
C VAL A 1 -51.14 5.92 1.52
N ASP A 2 -50.80 6.01 2.81
CA ASP A 2 -51.64 6.72 3.78
C ASP A 2 -51.69 8.18 3.34
N HIS A 3 -52.88 8.76 3.26
CA HIS A 3 -53.05 10.18 2.97
C HIS A 3 -53.14 10.92 4.30
N PRO A 4 -52.03 11.47 4.85
CA PRO A 4 -52.14 12.28 6.04
C PRO A 4 -53.01 13.49 5.72
N ALA A 5 -54.25 13.48 6.21
CA ALA A 5 -55.13 14.63 6.18
C ALA A 5 -54.65 15.59 7.26
N ILE A 6 -53.84 16.58 6.87
CA ILE A 6 -53.49 17.67 7.77
C ILE A 6 -54.64 18.68 7.77
N ASN A 7 -55.47 18.63 8.80
CA ASN A 7 -56.55 19.59 9.00
C ASN A 7 -55.99 20.90 9.57
N THR A 8 -55.47 21.77 8.71
CA THR A 8 -55.15 23.15 9.09
C THR A 8 -56.37 24.02 8.82
N LEU A 9 -57.17 24.29 9.86
CA LEU A 9 -58.23 25.31 9.79
C LEU A 9 -57.59 26.70 9.83
N ALA A 10 -57.42 27.32 8.66
CA ALA A 10 -56.89 28.67 8.52
C ALA A 10 -57.81 29.51 7.63
N SER A 11 -58.07 30.76 8.03
CA SER A 11 -58.84 31.71 7.23
C SER A 11 -57.88 32.51 6.31
N LEU A 12 -58.13 32.45 5.00
CA LEU A 12 -57.36 33.21 4.01
C LEU A 12 -58.18 34.42 3.54
N GLY A 13 -57.76 35.62 3.91
CA GLY A 13 -58.41 36.87 3.50
C GLY A 13 -58.01 37.31 2.08
N PRO A 14 -58.77 38.25 1.46
CA PRO A 14 -58.42 38.80 0.15
C PRO A 14 -57.00 39.41 0.13
N GLY A 15 -56.21 39.07 -0.88
CA GLY A 15 -54.83 39.54 -1.04
C GLY A 15 -53.83 38.96 -0.03
N LYS A 16 -54.21 37.95 0.75
CA LYS A 16 -53.32 37.22 1.67
C LYS A 16 -52.84 35.92 1.03
N SER A 17 -51.67 35.46 1.47
CA SER A 17 -51.08 34.18 1.07
C SER A 17 -50.83 33.33 2.31
N MET A 18 -50.85 32.01 2.13
CA MET A 18 -50.53 31.02 3.16
C MET A 18 -49.50 30.04 2.58
N VAL A 19 -48.50 29.69 3.38
CA VAL A 19 -47.50 28.66 3.03
C VAL A 19 -47.87 27.39 3.78
N LEU A 20 -47.97 26.28 3.06
CA LEU A 20 -48.21 24.95 3.61
C LEU A 20 -46.97 24.09 3.35
N THR A 21 -46.50 23.41 4.40
CA THR A 21 -45.34 22.51 4.31
C THR A 21 -45.79 21.10 4.65
N PHE A 22 -45.48 20.14 3.77
CA PHE A 22 -45.84 18.74 3.94
C PHE A 22 -44.58 17.87 3.89
N PRO A 23 -44.33 17.01 4.89
CA PRO A 23 -43.33 15.96 4.73
C PRO A 23 -43.84 14.93 3.73
N ILE A 24 -42.95 14.48 2.84
CA ILE A 24 -43.24 13.41 1.88
C ILE A 24 -42.29 12.26 2.19
N THR A 25 -42.85 11.07 2.36
CA THR A 25 -42.09 9.83 2.53
C THR A 25 -42.29 8.97 1.29
N ALA A 26 -41.19 8.53 0.67
CA ALA A 26 -41.20 7.53 -0.38
C ALA A 26 -41.05 6.13 0.24
N ASN A 27 -41.83 5.15 -0.24
CA ASN A 27 -41.83 3.78 0.29
C ASN A 27 -40.95 2.86 -0.57
N ASP A 28 -39.65 3.18 -0.65
CA ASP A 28 -38.56 2.42 -1.31
C ASP A 28 -38.74 2.06 -2.80
N ALA A 29 -39.84 2.44 -3.43
CA ALA A 29 -40.07 2.21 -4.85
C ALA A 29 -39.38 3.31 -5.68
N GLU A 30 -38.48 2.89 -6.58
CA GLU A 30 -37.84 3.79 -7.54
C GLU A 30 -38.83 4.27 -8.62
N GLY A 31 -38.55 5.46 -9.16
CA GLY A 31 -39.27 6.02 -10.30
C GLY A 31 -39.87 7.40 -10.03
N THR A 32 -40.62 7.90 -11.01
CA THR A 32 -41.32 9.18 -10.90
C THR A 32 -42.79 8.97 -10.53
N PHE A 33 -43.18 9.51 -9.38
CA PHE A 33 -44.54 9.49 -8.87
C PHE A 33 -45.17 10.87 -9.01
N TYR A 34 -46.49 10.91 -9.12
CA TYR A 34 -47.25 12.15 -9.21
C TYR A 34 -48.27 12.26 -8.07
N PRO A 35 -47.82 12.40 -6.81
CA PRO A 35 -48.73 12.73 -5.71
C PRO A 35 -49.46 14.04 -6.01
N SER A 36 -50.65 14.19 -5.42
CA SER A 36 -51.45 15.40 -5.55
C SER A 36 -51.77 15.99 -4.18
N ILE A 37 -51.51 17.28 -4.00
CA ILE A 37 -52.08 18.04 -2.89
C ILE A 37 -53.50 18.45 -3.27
N SER A 38 -54.45 18.25 -2.36
CA SER A 38 -55.83 18.70 -2.50
C SER A 38 -56.14 19.69 -1.38
N VAL A 39 -56.41 20.94 -1.74
CA VAL A 39 -56.83 21.99 -0.79
C VAL A 39 -58.33 22.16 -0.89
N GLU A 40 -59.03 21.94 0.21
CA GLU A 40 -60.43 22.30 0.34
C GLU A 40 -60.55 23.78 0.68
N LEU A 41 -61.31 24.51 -0.12
CA LEU A 41 -61.68 25.91 0.08
C LEU A 41 -63.18 25.98 0.31
N SER A 42 -63.55 26.20 1.57
CA SER A 42 -64.93 26.30 2.00
C SER A 42 -65.27 27.73 2.41
N ASN A 43 -66.40 28.24 1.91
CA ASN A 43 -67.02 29.49 2.38
C ASN A 43 -68.46 29.21 2.85
N ASN A 44 -69.18 30.23 3.32
CA ASN A 44 -70.55 30.08 3.87
C ASN A 44 -71.60 29.57 2.86
N TYR A 45 -71.25 29.43 1.58
CA TYR A 45 -72.18 29.11 0.49
C TYR A 45 -71.73 27.92 -0.39
N GLN A 46 -70.42 27.67 -0.50
CA GLN A 46 -69.84 26.68 -1.41
C GLN A 46 -68.51 26.12 -0.88
N THR A 47 -68.28 24.85 -1.19
CA THR A 47 -67.00 24.15 -1.01
C THR A 47 -66.41 23.84 -2.38
N SER A 48 -65.12 24.11 -2.55
CA SER A 48 -64.37 23.83 -3.77
C SER A 48 -63.03 23.16 -3.44
N PHE A 49 -62.50 22.38 -4.38
CA PHE A 49 -61.21 21.70 -4.19
C PHE A 49 -60.23 22.14 -5.27
N ILE A 50 -59.03 22.52 -4.85
CA ILE A 50 -57.90 22.72 -5.76
C ILE A 50 -56.99 21.49 -5.65
N LYS A 51 -56.86 20.74 -6.74
CA LYS A 51 -55.91 19.62 -6.85
C LYS A 51 -54.71 20.04 -7.67
N HIS A 52 -53.52 19.83 -7.12
CA HIS A 52 -52.26 20.10 -7.81
C HIS A 52 -51.36 18.86 -7.76
N PRO A 53 -51.21 18.13 -8.89
CA PRO A 53 -50.22 17.06 -8.98
C PRO A 53 -48.81 17.66 -9.11
N PHE A 54 -47.82 17.02 -8.50
CA PHE A 54 -46.43 17.41 -8.60
C PHE A 54 -45.55 16.15 -8.74
N ALA A 55 -44.44 16.26 -9.47
CA ALA A 55 -43.54 15.13 -9.70
C ALA A 55 -42.62 14.93 -8.50
N VAL A 56 -42.48 13.68 -8.07
CA VAL A 56 -41.49 13.24 -7.08
C VAL A 56 -40.71 12.09 -7.70
N THR A 57 -39.42 12.29 -7.95
CA THR A 57 -38.52 11.23 -8.42
C THR A 57 -37.79 10.63 -7.24
N VAL A 58 -37.90 9.31 -7.10
CA VAL A 58 -37.19 8.51 -6.11
C VAL A 58 -36.08 7.77 -6.83
N ASP A 59 -34.83 8.08 -6.48
CA ASP A 59 -33.63 7.51 -7.06
C ASP A 59 -32.75 6.96 -5.92
N SER A 60 -32.68 5.62 -5.82
CA SER A 60 -31.90 4.91 -4.80
C SER A 60 -30.61 4.27 -5.34
N HIS A 61 -30.18 4.60 -6.57
CA HIS A 61 -28.95 4.05 -7.13
C HIS A 61 -27.75 4.36 -6.25
N SER A 62 -27.03 3.35 -5.76
CA SER A 62 -25.75 3.55 -5.04
C SER A 62 -24.74 4.34 -5.88
N VAL A 63 -23.74 4.92 -5.21
CA VAL A 63 -22.57 5.43 -5.94
C VAL A 63 -21.80 4.27 -6.58
N SER A 64 -21.14 4.53 -7.70
CA SER A 64 -20.23 3.57 -8.33
C SER A 64 -18.88 3.64 -7.62
N LEU A 65 -18.42 2.52 -7.04
CA LEU A 65 -17.15 2.44 -6.34
C LEU A 65 -16.17 1.52 -7.06
N SER A 66 -14.91 1.94 -7.21
CA SER A 66 -13.85 1.10 -7.74
C SER A 66 -12.49 1.45 -7.15
N VAL A 67 -11.68 0.44 -6.82
CA VAL A 67 -10.29 0.62 -6.38
C VAL A 67 -9.44 1.08 -7.57
N THR A 68 -8.74 2.20 -7.42
CA THR A 68 -7.80 2.72 -8.43
C THR A 68 -6.35 2.44 -8.08
N GLU A 69 -6.04 2.35 -6.79
CA GLU A 69 -4.69 2.06 -6.29
C GLU A 69 -4.77 1.18 -5.04
N ARG A 70 -3.89 0.18 -4.96
CA ARG A 70 -3.66 -0.62 -3.75
C ARG A 70 -2.32 -1.34 -3.89
N PRO A 71 -1.65 -1.70 -2.77
CA PRO A 71 -0.52 -2.60 -2.83
C PRO A 71 -0.95 -4.01 -3.24
N GLU A 72 0.01 -4.80 -3.78
CA GLU A 72 -0.24 -6.22 -4.09
C GLU A 72 -0.50 -7.01 -2.81
N TYR A 73 0.32 -6.77 -1.77
CA TYR A 73 0.21 -7.32 -0.42
C TYR A 73 0.20 -6.20 0.60
N PHE A 74 -0.54 -6.40 1.69
CA PHE A 74 -0.49 -5.46 2.80
C PHE A 74 0.55 -5.90 3.82
N GLU A 75 1.66 -5.16 3.89
CA GLU A 75 2.66 -5.38 4.93
C GLU A 75 2.12 -4.94 6.31
N PRO A 76 2.12 -5.82 7.32
CA PRO A 76 1.62 -5.48 8.64
C PRO A 76 2.36 -4.29 9.26
N ASP A 77 1.62 -3.44 9.95
CA ASP A 77 2.14 -2.31 10.73
C ASP A 77 2.93 -1.27 9.92
N THR A 78 2.74 -1.26 8.58
CA THR A 78 3.30 -0.28 7.65
C THR A 78 2.23 0.62 7.06
N THR A 79 2.62 1.84 6.70
CA THR A 79 1.79 2.82 6.03
C THR A 79 1.68 2.49 4.54
N GLN A 80 0.45 2.36 4.05
CA GLN A 80 0.15 1.96 2.67
C GLN A 80 -1.00 2.80 2.09
N VAL A 81 -0.98 3.03 0.77
CA VAL A 81 -1.97 3.89 0.09
C VAL A 81 -3.02 3.04 -0.61
N VAL A 82 -4.29 3.44 -0.46
CA VAL A 82 -5.43 2.87 -1.19
C VAL A 82 -6.19 3.99 -1.90
N GLY A 83 -6.28 3.89 -3.23
CA GLY A 83 -7.02 4.80 -4.10
C GLY A 83 -8.43 4.29 -4.39
N LEU A 84 -9.42 5.18 -4.32
CA LEU A 84 -10.82 4.91 -4.58
C LEU A 84 -11.39 5.93 -5.57
N SER A 85 -12.04 5.44 -6.63
CA SER A 85 -12.90 6.24 -7.50
C SER A 85 -14.36 6.11 -7.09
N ILE A 86 -15.05 7.25 -7.04
CA ILE A 86 -16.44 7.40 -6.59
C ILE A 86 -17.21 8.09 -7.70
N GLY A 87 -18.13 7.39 -8.36
CA GLY A 87 -18.97 7.92 -9.44
C GLY A 87 -20.40 8.18 -8.99
N ASN A 88 -20.94 9.36 -9.32
CA ASN A 88 -22.35 9.66 -9.15
C ASN A 88 -23.15 9.24 -10.40
N LEU A 89 -23.83 8.09 -10.32
CA LEU A 89 -24.67 7.57 -11.41
C LEU A 89 -26.06 8.23 -11.46
N ARG A 90 -26.40 9.06 -10.48
CA ARG A 90 -27.72 9.69 -10.38
C ARG A 90 -27.88 10.85 -11.34
N SER A 91 -29.14 11.19 -11.57
CA SER A 91 -29.53 12.36 -12.38
C SER A 91 -29.41 13.70 -11.64
N ASN A 92 -29.23 13.68 -10.31
CA ASN A 92 -29.03 14.86 -9.48
C ASN A 92 -27.66 14.85 -8.78
N GLN A 93 -27.23 16.03 -8.32
CA GLN A 93 -26.01 16.18 -7.53
C GLN A 93 -26.16 15.49 -6.18
N ILE A 94 -25.08 14.86 -5.73
CA ILE A 94 -24.91 14.44 -4.33
C ILE A 94 -23.90 15.36 -3.64
N ASP A 95 -24.10 15.57 -2.35
CA ASP A 95 -23.33 16.53 -1.56
C ASP A 95 -22.65 15.86 -0.38
N SER A 96 -21.62 16.53 0.15
CA SER A 96 -20.95 16.09 1.38
C SER A 96 -20.42 14.66 1.32
N VAL A 97 -19.81 14.29 0.18
CA VAL A 97 -19.20 12.99 -0.02
C VAL A 97 -17.97 12.88 0.88
N VAL A 98 -17.98 11.89 1.77
CA VAL A 98 -16.92 11.58 2.73
C VAL A 98 -16.57 10.11 2.61
N VAL A 99 -15.28 9.78 2.68
CA VAL A 99 -14.78 8.41 2.69
C VAL A 99 -14.05 8.13 3.99
N THR A 100 -14.33 6.96 4.57
CA THR A 100 -13.63 6.44 5.75
C THR A 100 -13.19 5.01 5.51
N ALA A 101 -11.99 4.66 5.96
CA ALA A 101 -11.53 3.26 6.02
C ALA A 101 -11.82 2.69 7.42
N SER A 102 -12.39 1.49 7.46
CA SER A 102 -12.74 0.79 8.69
C SER A 102 -12.47 -0.72 8.55
N GLY A 103 -12.38 -1.44 9.67
CA GLY A 103 -12.09 -2.87 9.67
C GLY A 103 -11.39 -3.31 10.94
N LYS A 104 -11.29 -4.64 11.14
CA LYS A 104 -10.55 -5.18 12.29
C LYS A 104 -9.04 -5.05 12.02
N GLY A 105 -8.33 -4.37 12.93
CA GLY A 105 -6.89 -4.11 12.77
C GLY A 105 -6.57 -3.11 11.65
N VAL A 106 -7.55 -2.34 11.17
CA VAL A 106 -7.35 -1.29 10.17
C VAL A 106 -7.35 0.06 10.89
N SER A 107 -6.35 0.87 10.60
CA SER A 107 -6.33 2.29 10.97
C SER A 107 -6.06 3.16 9.73
N CYS A 108 -6.53 4.39 9.78
CA CYS A 108 -6.47 5.36 8.70
C CYS A 108 -5.87 6.65 9.25
N GLU A 109 -4.79 7.15 8.66
CA GLU A 109 -4.07 8.32 9.18
C GLU A 109 -4.93 9.59 9.09
N GLU A 110 -5.68 9.76 8.00
CA GLU A 110 -6.53 10.93 7.81
C GLU A 110 -7.82 10.87 8.64
N GLY A 111 -8.22 9.68 9.10
CA GLY A 111 -9.50 9.38 9.72
C GLY A 111 -10.69 9.43 8.73
N GLN A 112 -10.84 10.53 7.99
CA GLN A 112 -11.81 10.67 6.91
C GLN A 112 -11.30 11.61 5.79
N ILE A 113 -11.77 11.39 4.55
CA ILE A 113 -11.45 12.24 3.40
C ILE A 113 -12.72 12.86 2.84
N PHE A 114 -12.70 14.17 2.63
CA PHE A 114 -13.83 14.92 2.07
C PHE A 114 -13.65 15.12 0.56
N ALA A 115 -14.51 14.49 -0.24
CA ALA A 115 -14.51 14.60 -1.71
C ALA A 115 -15.43 15.71 -2.24
N GLY A 116 -16.16 16.42 -1.36
CA GLY A 116 -17.00 17.54 -1.75
C GLY A 116 -18.36 17.10 -2.28
N SER A 117 -18.76 17.63 -3.44
CA SER A 117 -20.04 17.33 -4.08
C SER A 117 -19.80 16.81 -5.49
N LEU A 118 -20.62 15.84 -5.93
CA LEU A 118 -20.51 15.24 -7.25
C LEU A 118 -21.74 15.56 -8.08
N ALA A 119 -21.52 16.28 -9.19
CA ALA A 119 -22.55 16.55 -10.19
C ALA A 119 -23.05 15.23 -10.83
N PRO A 120 -24.22 15.24 -11.50
CA PRO A 120 -24.72 14.07 -12.23
C PRO A 120 -23.68 13.54 -13.22
N GLY A 121 -23.37 12.24 -13.17
CA GLY A 121 -22.39 11.58 -14.03
C GLY A 121 -20.92 11.93 -13.74
N ALA A 122 -20.63 12.75 -12.73
CA ALA A 122 -19.27 13.09 -12.34
C ALA A 122 -18.67 12.05 -11.38
N SER A 123 -17.35 12.04 -11.29
CA SER A 123 -16.61 11.21 -10.35
C SER A 123 -15.57 12.02 -9.57
N ALA A 124 -15.20 11.52 -8.39
CA ALA A 124 -14.01 11.94 -7.65
C ALA A 124 -13.08 10.75 -7.43
N GLU A 125 -11.81 11.06 -7.24
CA GLU A 125 -10.79 10.11 -6.83
C GLU A 125 -10.21 10.58 -5.48
N VAL A 126 -10.06 9.65 -4.55
CA VAL A 126 -9.51 9.89 -3.22
C VAL A 126 -8.47 8.83 -2.87
N PHE A 127 -7.47 9.20 -2.08
CA PHE A 127 -6.40 8.30 -1.65
C PHE A 127 -6.35 8.30 -0.14
N LEU A 128 -6.49 7.12 0.48
CA LEU A 128 -6.44 6.92 1.92
C LEU A 128 -5.11 6.29 2.30
N THR A 129 -4.55 6.74 3.41
CA THR A 129 -3.35 6.18 4.00
C THR A 129 -3.75 5.23 5.12
N VAL A 130 -3.59 3.93 4.88
CA VAL A 130 -4.04 2.85 5.78
C VAL A 130 -2.85 2.10 6.38
N ILE A 131 -3.04 1.67 7.62
CA ILE A 131 -2.14 0.73 8.31
C ILE A 131 -2.98 -0.48 8.72
N THR A 132 -2.49 -1.66 8.40
CA THR A 132 -3.15 -2.94 8.69
C THR A 132 -2.34 -3.76 9.68
N GLU A 133 -2.98 -4.36 10.67
CA GLU A 133 -2.35 -5.33 11.56
C GLU A 133 -2.14 -6.69 10.86
N LYS A 134 -1.31 -7.55 11.44
CA LYS A 134 -0.97 -8.86 10.87
C LYS A 134 -2.15 -9.78 10.59
N ASP A 135 -3.20 -9.72 11.43
CA ASP A 135 -4.38 -10.57 11.34
C ASP A 135 -5.58 -9.85 10.69
N THR A 136 -5.34 -8.74 9.99
CA THR A 136 -6.38 -8.05 9.22
C THR A 136 -6.72 -8.85 7.97
N GLU A 137 -8.02 -9.12 7.78
CA GLU A 137 -8.53 -9.90 6.63
C GLU A 137 -9.16 -9.01 5.55
N GLU A 138 -9.73 -7.86 5.95
CA GLU A 138 -10.51 -7.00 5.07
C GLU A 138 -10.41 -5.52 5.50
N ILE A 139 -10.42 -4.63 4.51
CA ILE A 139 -10.59 -3.18 4.67
C ILE A 139 -11.93 -2.79 4.09
N ASN A 140 -12.79 -2.13 4.86
CA ASN A 140 -14.04 -1.54 4.40
C ASN A 140 -13.82 -0.06 4.10
N LEU A 141 -14.15 0.34 2.87
CA LEU A 141 -14.19 1.73 2.45
C LEU A 141 -15.64 2.19 2.43
N ASP A 142 -16.02 2.95 3.45
CA ASP A 142 -17.38 3.48 3.61
C ASP A 142 -17.48 4.85 2.97
N VAL A 143 -18.34 5.00 1.97
CA VAL A 143 -18.62 6.27 1.28
C VAL A 143 -19.96 6.79 1.74
N SER A 144 -19.93 7.85 2.56
CA SER A 144 -21.12 8.52 3.04
C SER A 144 -21.38 9.81 2.29
N TYR A 145 -22.63 10.05 1.88
CA TYR A 145 -23.01 11.23 1.09
C TYR A 145 -24.46 11.62 1.33
N LYS A 146 -24.80 12.84 0.95
CA LYS A 146 -26.17 13.34 0.94
C LYS A 146 -26.78 13.27 -0.45
N ASN A 147 -27.97 12.70 -0.52
CA ASN A 147 -28.87 12.88 -1.65
C ASN A 147 -30.05 13.76 -1.19
N GLY A 148 -30.01 15.05 -1.55
CA GLY A 148 -30.90 16.05 -0.94
C GLY A 148 -30.65 16.17 0.57
N ALA A 149 -31.70 15.96 1.37
CA ALA A 149 -31.60 16.03 2.83
C ALA A 149 -31.21 14.71 3.51
N ASN A 150 -31.17 13.60 2.77
CA ASN A 150 -30.98 12.27 3.32
C ASN A 150 -29.52 11.83 3.21
N TRP A 151 -29.02 11.19 4.26
CA TRP A 151 -27.72 10.52 4.25
C TRP A 151 -27.85 9.12 3.68
N HIS A 152 -26.84 8.73 2.92
CA HIS A 152 -26.63 7.40 2.36
C HIS A 152 -25.20 6.97 2.64
N THR A 153 -24.99 5.66 2.75
CA THR A 153 -23.68 5.04 2.90
C THR A 153 -23.62 3.82 2.00
N ASP A 154 -22.60 3.76 1.15
CA ASP A 154 -22.25 2.60 0.34
C ASP A 154 -20.85 2.11 0.78
N THR A 155 -20.65 0.80 0.87
CA THR A 155 -19.39 0.21 1.35
C THR A 155 -18.74 -0.63 0.25
N LEU A 156 -17.44 -0.46 0.05
CA LEU A 156 -16.59 -1.34 -0.77
C LEU A 156 -15.60 -2.08 0.14
N THR A 157 -15.63 -3.41 0.12
CA THR A 157 -14.70 -4.23 0.90
C THR A 157 -13.54 -4.70 0.03
N ILE A 158 -12.32 -4.49 0.51
CA ILE A 158 -11.07 -4.94 -0.12
C ILE A 158 -10.51 -6.09 0.73
N PRO A 159 -10.25 -7.27 0.13
CA PRO A 159 -9.57 -8.34 0.84
C PRO A 159 -8.10 -7.97 1.09
N VAL A 160 -7.61 -8.28 2.29
CA VAL A 160 -6.22 -8.10 2.67
C VAL A 160 -5.49 -9.42 2.50
N GLU A 161 -4.59 -9.45 1.52
CA GLU A 161 -3.63 -10.55 1.36
C GLU A 161 -2.33 -10.17 2.07
N GLY A 162 -2.01 -10.91 3.14
CA GLY A 162 -0.73 -10.76 3.83
C GLY A 162 0.42 -11.29 2.96
N GLY A 163 1.53 -10.56 2.96
CA GLY A 163 2.75 -10.91 2.22
C GLY A 163 3.81 -9.83 2.34
N GLU A 164 4.97 -10.08 1.74
CA GLU A 164 6.07 -9.11 1.63
C GLU A 164 5.94 -8.34 0.30
N LEU A 165 6.35 -7.07 0.29
CA LEU A 165 6.37 -6.23 -0.90
C LEU A 165 7.37 -6.78 -1.92
N LYS A 166 6.85 -7.30 -3.03
CA LYS A 166 7.67 -7.77 -4.16
C LYS A 166 8.32 -6.65 -4.98
N THR A 167 7.90 -5.41 -4.75
CA THR A 167 8.39 -4.23 -5.48
C THR A 167 9.35 -3.38 -4.66
N GLY A 168 9.56 -3.71 -3.39
CA GLY A 168 10.44 -2.95 -2.49
C GLY A 168 11.89 -2.90 -2.98
N ALA A 169 12.71 -2.10 -2.32
CA ALA A 169 14.15 -2.13 -2.55
C ALA A 169 14.73 -3.47 -2.06
N GLU A 170 15.66 -4.04 -2.82
CA GLU A 170 16.35 -5.29 -2.48
C GLU A 170 17.85 -5.03 -2.50
N LEU A 171 18.41 -4.81 -1.32
CA LEU A 171 19.80 -4.39 -1.19
C LEU A 171 20.72 -5.60 -1.10
N PHE A 172 21.86 -5.56 -1.77
CA PHE A 172 22.89 -6.57 -1.59
C PHE A 172 24.27 -5.97 -1.85
N VAL A 173 25.29 -6.62 -1.29
CA VAL A 173 26.67 -6.17 -1.41
C VAL A 173 27.45 -7.05 -2.37
N ASN A 174 28.31 -6.42 -3.16
CA ASN A 174 29.37 -7.09 -3.89
C ASN A 174 30.69 -6.33 -3.72
N ASN A 175 31.76 -6.88 -4.32
CA ASN A 175 33.08 -6.25 -4.33
C ASN A 175 33.62 -5.90 -2.91
N VAL A 176 33.32 -6.76 -1.93
CA VAL A 176 33.75 -6.54 -0.54
C VAL A 176 35.27 -6.68 -0.42
N GLU A 177 35.92 -5.62 0.05
CA GLU A 177 37.34 -5.60 0.37
C GLU A 177 37.54 -5.25 1.84
N ILE A 178 38.51 -5.92 2.47
CA ILE A 178 38.79 -5.75 3.90
C ILE A 178 40.27 -5.46 4.07
N THR A 179 40.56 -4.33 4.68
CA THR A 179 41.92 -3.89 5.02
C THR A 179 42.08 -3.83 6.53
N SER A 180 42.83 -4.79 7.08
CA SER A 180 43.15 -4.81 8.51
C SER A 180 44.45 -4.05 8.79
N GLY A 181 44.35 -2.99 9.61
CA GLY A 181 45.48 -2.30 10.21
C GLY A 181 45.85 -2.87 11.59
N ALA A 182 46.82 -2.22 12.24
CA ALA A 182 47.26 -2.64 13.58
C ALA A 182 46.24 -2.35 14.71
N SER A 183 45.34 -1.38 14.51
CA SER A 183 44.39 -0.92 15.54
C SER A 183 42.95 -0.76 15.07
N TYR A 184 42.72 -0.85 13.77
CA TYR A 184 41.40 -0.74 13.15
C TYR A 184 41.35 -1.56 11.86
N THR A 185 40.15 -1.92 11.43
CA THR A 185 39.89 -2.56 10.14
C THR A 185 38.93 -1.67 9.36
N THR A 186 39.17 -1.56 8.06
CA THR A 186 38.28 -0.91 7.11
C THR A 186 37.64 -1.96 6.22
N ILE A 187 36.34 -1.87 6.02
CA ILE A 187 35.58 -2.64 5.02
C ILE A 187 35.03 -1.68 3.98
N THR A 188 35.25 -1.99 2.71
CA THR A 188 34.67 -1.30 1.57
C THR A 188 33.90 -2.30 0.72
N GLY A 189 32.93 -1.81 -0.05
CA GLY A 189 32.19 -2.61 -1.02
C GLY A 189 31.17 -1.77 -1.75
N ASP A 190 30.45 -2.41 -2.66
CA ASP A 190 29.39 -1.74 -3.41
C ASP A 190 28.03 -2.27 -2.95
N VAL A 191 27.16 -1.38 -2.51
CA VAL A 191 25.75 -1.68 -2.27
C VAL A 191 24.97 -1.48 -3.56
N ASN A 192 24.18 -2.49 -3.91
CA ASN A 192 23.36 -2.55 -5.11
C ASN A 192 21.89 -2.64 -4.70
N ASN A 193 20.99 -2.09 -5.51
CA ASN A 193 19.55 -2.27 -5.36
C ASN A 193 18.98 -3.06 -6.55
N ALA A 194 18.66 -4.34 -6.34
CA ALA A 194 17.98 -5.18 -7.34
C ALA A 194 16.45 -5.04 -7.30
N GLY A 195 15.92 -4.24 -6.38
CA GLY A 195 14.49 -3.99 -6.22
C GLY A 195 13.92 -3.04 -7.28
N LEU A 196 12.60 -2.86 -7.26
CA LEU A 196 11.89 -2.00 -8.21
C LEU A 196 11.64 -0.58 -7.69
N GLN A 197 11.92 -0.34 -6.41
CA GLN A 197 11.73 0.95 -5.73
C GLN A 197 13.05 1.51 -5.21
N THR A 198 13.10 2.85 -5.07
CA THR A 198 14.25 3.57 -4.52
C THR A 198 14.33 3.37 -3.00
N ALA A 199 15.50 2.96 -2.50
CA ALA A 199 15.82 3.02 -1.07
C ALA A 199 16.21 4.46 -0.70
N LYS A 200 15.34 5.18 0.03
CA LYS A 200 15.57 6.57 0.42
C LYS A 200 16.26 6.68 1.78
N GLY A 201 17.19 7.62 1.90
CA GLY A 201 17.93 7.84 3.15
C GLY A 201 18.71 6.61 3.60
N LEU A 202 19.22 5.81 2.66
CA LEU A 202 20.00 4.62 2.90
C LEU A 202 21.27 4.95 3.69
N VAL A 203 21.40 4.24 4.80
CA VAL A 203 22.55 4.26 5.69
C VAL A 203 23.07 2.83 5.83
N VAL A 204 24.38 2.66 5.66
CA VAL A 204 25.11 1.42 5.91
C VAL A 204 25.80 1.55 7.26
N SER A 205 25.55 0.60 8.15
CA SER A 205 26.26 0.43 9.41
C SER A 205 26.64 -1.03 9.60
N LEU A 206 27.23 -1.37 10.74
CA LEU A 206 27.63 -2.73 11.06
C LEU A 206 27.16 -3.11 12.46
N ASN A 207 27.00 -4.42 12.66
CA ASN A 207 26.82 -5.06 13.95
C ASN A 207 27.93 -6.10 14.19
N GLY A 208 28.25 -6.37 15.45
CA GLY A 208 29.30 -7.34 15.83
C GLY A 208 30.72 -6.78 15.85
N ALA A 209 30.90 -5.46 15.80
CA ALA A 209 32.19 -4.78 16.04
C ALA A 209 31.97 -3.37 16.60
N GLU A 210 33.01 -2.74 17.15
CA GLU A 210 32.96 -1.37 17.64
C GLU A 210 33.22 -0.38 16.47
N PRO A 211 32.24 0.46 16.07
CA PRO A 211 32.44 1.44 15.01
C PRO A 211 33.47 2.50 15.41
N LEU A 212 34.33 2.90 14.48
CA LEU A 212 35.44 3.81 14.72
C LEU A 212 35.54 4.90 13.64
N GLN A 213 36.06 6.06 14.01
CA GLN A 213 36.39 7.13 13.05
C GLN A 213 37.52 6.67 12.08
N PRO A 214 37.54 7.15 10.82
CA PRO A 214 36.75 8.26 10.29
C PRO A 214 35.33 7.91 9.79
N TYR A 215 35.04 6.64 9.51
CA TYR A 215 33.76 6.22 8.91
C TYR A 215 33.03 5.17 9.78
N PRO A 216 32.47 5.55 10.94
CA PRO A 216 31.76 4.60 11.81
C PRO A 216 30.42 4.16 11.20
N VAL A 217 29.86 4.96 10.30
CA VAL A 217 28.60 4.76 9.56
C VAL A 217 28.79 5.43 8.19
N PHE A 218 28.16 4.88 7.15
CA PHE A 218 28.22 5.44 5.80
C PHE A 218 26.82 5.83 5.32
N VAL A 219 26.66 7.06 4.84
CA VAL A 219 25.37 7.57 4.32
C VAL A 219 25.43 7.55 2.80
N VAL A 220 24.64 6.68 2.17
CA VAL A 220 24.50 6.60 0.71
C VAL A 220 23.55 7.68 0.20
N GLY A 221 22.50 7.99 0.97
CA GLY A 221 21.45 8.93 0.55
C GLY A 221 20.31 8.20 -0.13
N SER A 222 20.06 8.40 -1.42
CA SER A 222 19.04 7.64 -2.14
C SER A 222 19.70 6.68 -3.11
N LEU A 223 19.22 5.44 -3.17
CA LEU A 223 19.67 4.42 -4.11
C LEU A 223 18.49 3.95 -4.95
N ASP A 224 18.42 4.41 -6.19
CA ASP A 224 17.35 4.07 -7.12
C ASP A 224 17.34 2.58 -7.49
N ALA A 225 16.26 2.12 -8.13
CA ALA A 225 16.19 0.78 -8.72
C ALA A 225 17.35 0.58 -9.72
N ASP A 226 17.97 -0.60 -9.69
CA ASP A 226 19.19 -0.95 -10.42
C ASP A 226 20.42 -0.05 -10.09
N GLY A 227 20.34 0.74 -9.02
CA GLY A 227 21.38 1.65 -8.58
C GLY A 227 22.54 0.93 -7.87
N LEU A 228 23.72 1.55 -7.93
CA LEU A 228 24.92 1.13 -7.20
C LEU A 228 25.56 2.33 -6.50
N SER A 229 26.08 2.10 -5.28
CA SER A 229 26.94 3.04 -4.56
C SER A 229 28.04 2.30 -3.81
N GLU A 230 29.22 2.89 -3.76
CA GLU A 230 30.30 2.43 -2.87
C GLU A 230 30.00 2.82 -1.42
N PHE A 231 30.50 2.04 -0.45
CA PHE A 231 30.52 2.39 0.98
C PHE A 231 31.88 2.08 1.61
N GLU A 232 32.17 2.75 2.73
CA GLU A 232 33.34 2.48 3.57
C GLU A 232 32.94 2.53 5.04
N LEU A 233 33.31 1.52 5.81
CA LEU A 233 33.14 1.48 7.27
C LEU A 233 34.47 1.16 7.96
N THR A 234 34.72 1.82 9.07
CA THR A 234 35.89 1.60 9.94
C THR A 234 35.44 1.08 11.29
N PHE A 235 36.07 0.02 11.78
CA PHE A 235 35.73 -0.61 13.05
C PHE A 235 36.96 -1.21 13.76
N THR A 236 36.78 -1.62 15.01
CA THR A 236 37.76 -2.37 15.79
C THR A 236 37.07 -3.44 16.64
N ASN A 237 37.86 -4.30 17.28
CA ASN A 237 37.40 -5.35 18.19
C ASN A 237 36.22 -6.18 17.63
N PRO A 238 36.36 -6.83 16.46
CA PRO A 238 35.28 -7.67 15.95
C PRO A 238 35.00 -8.83 16.91
N GLU A 239 33.71 -9.09 17.15
CA GLU A 239 33.24 -10.15 18.05
C GLU A 239 33.43 -11.55 17.44
N SER A 240 33.49 -11.63 16.11
CA SER A 240 33.66 -12.88 15.37
C SER A 240 34.39 -12.69 14.04
N ASP A 241 34.60 -13.80 13.33
CA ASP A 241 35.17 -13.87 11.98
C ASP A 241 34.20 -13.41 10.86
N SER A 242 32.99 -13.01 11.23
CA SER A 242 31.96 -12.43 10.36
C SER A 242 31.32 -11.20 11.01
N LEU A 243 30.80 -10.29 10.20
CA LEU A 243 30.05 -9.12 10.64
C LEU A 243 28.77 -9.00 9.84
N ASP A 244 27.75 -8.40 10.45
CA ASP A 244 26.50 -8.09 9.75
C ASP A 244 26.52 -6.63 9.33
N LEU A 245 26.41 -6.39 8.02
CA LEU A 245 26.13 -5.08 7.47
C LEU A 245 24.64 -4.80 7.61
N LEU A 246 24.31 -3.65 8.18
CA LEU A 246 22.93 -3.20 8.38
C LEU A 246 22.62 -2.08 7.39
N PHE A 247 21.63 -2.30 6.53
CA PHE A 247 21.10 -1.32 5.59
C PHE A 247 19.79 -0.77 6.13
N THR A 248 19.82 0.46 6.64
CA THR A 248 18.62 1.15 7.10
C THR A 248 18.16 2.13 6.04
N TYR A 249 16.92 2.03 5.57
CA TYR A 249 16.37 2.91 4.53
C TYR A 249 14.86 3.12 4.70
N LYS A 250 14.31 4.03 3.90
CA LYS A 250 12.87 4.28 3.81
C LYS A 250 12.32 4.07 2.40
N ASP A 251 11.05 3.73 2.31
CA ASP A 251 10.30 3.69 1.05
C ASP A 251 9.66 5.05 0.71
N ASP A 252 8.80 5.07 -0.31
CA ASP A 252 8.04 6.25 -0.73
C ASP A 252 7.00 6.70 0.30
N ASN A 253 6.48 5.77 1.11
CA ASN A 253 5.48 6.02 2.13
C ASN A 253 6.10 6.45 3.47
N GLY A 254 7.43 6.39 3.59
CA GLY A 254 8.18 6.75 4.79
C GLY A 254 8.36 5.61 5.79
N ASN A 255 7.94 4.38 5.44
CA ASN A 255 8.19 3.17 6.22
C ASN A 255 9.71 2.94 6.33
N THR A 256 10.19 2.52 7.50
CA THR A 256 11.62 2.28 7.73
C THR A 256 11.92 0.79 7.72
N TYR A 257 12.89 0.39 6.91
CA TYR A 257 13.33 -0.98 6.74
C TYR A 257 14.78 -1.13 7.21
N VAL A 258 15.09 -2.30 7.77
CA VAL A 258 16.45 -2.71 8.11
C VAL A 258 16.70 -4.06 7.44
N GLN A 259 17.66 -4.10 6.54
CA GLN A 259 18.13 -5.33 5.92
C GLN A 259 19.52 -5.68 6.45
N GLU A 260 19.77 -6.96 6.71
CA GLU A 260 21.05 -7.44 7.23
C GLU A 260 21.74 -8.32 6.19
N GLU A 261 23.05 -8.12 6.00
CA GLU A 261 23.89 -8.99 5.17
C GLU A 261 25.19 -9.36 5.88
N THR A 262 25.40 -10.66 6.08
CA THR A 262 26.61 -11.17 6.75
C THR A 262 27.79 -11.23 5.79
N VAL A 263 28.89 -10.57 6.16
CA VAL A 263 30.17 -10.58 5.45
C VAL A 263 31.24 -11.28 6.28
N SER A 264 32.05 -12.12 5.63
CA SER A 264 33.19 -12.79 6.29
C SER A 264 34.39 -11.85 6.37
N ILE A 265 34.94 -11.67 7.56
CA ILE A 265 36.12 -10.83 7.81
C ILE A 265 37.39 -11.63 8.12
N SER A 266 37.32 -12.96 8.12
CA SER A 266 38.50 -13.82 8.20
C SER A 266 39.46 -13.49 7.07
N ALA A 267 40.52 -12.76 7.42
CA ALA A 267 41.50 -12.30 6.47
C ALA A 267 42.06 -13.45 5.64
N VAL A 268 42.30 -13.12 4.36
CA VAL A 268 43.45 -13.51 3.56
C VAL A 268 44.74 -13.31 4.40
N GLN A 269 44.96 -14.12 5.43
CA GLN A 269 46.22 -14.23 6.15
C GLN A 269 47.16 -15.13 5.36
N SER A 270 47.61 -14.71 4.18
CA SER A 270 48.73 -15.37 3.47
C SER A 270 49.27 -14.50 2.34
N ALA A 271 49.90 -13.38 2.68
CA ALA A 271 50.93 -12.78 1.83
C ALA A 271 52.00 -12.12 2.71
N GLY A 272 52.51 -12.88 3.66
CA GLY A 272 53.52 -12.43 4.61
C GLY A 272 54.30 -13.57 5.26
N SER A 273 54.42 -14.72 4.59
CA SER A 273 55.36 -15.75 5.01
C SER A 273 56.60 -15.65 4.12
N ALA A 274 57.72 -15.31 4.77
CA ALA A 274 59.04 -15.32 4.19
C ALA A 274 59.26 -16.59 3.35
N VAL A 275 59.65 -16.41 2.10
CA VAL A 275 60.27 -17.46 1.30
C VAL A 275 61.59 -17.83 1.98
N SER A 276 61.52 -18.80 2.89
CA SER A 276 62.68 -19.63 3.24
C SER A 276 62.59 -20.89 2.39
N GLY A 277 63.70 -21.18 1.70
CA GLY A 277 63.76 -22.05 0.53
C GLY A 277 63.18 -23.45 0.73
N GLY A 278 62.29 -23.83 -0.19
CA GLY A 278 61.78 -25.18 -0.37
C GLY A 278 61.29 -25.39 -1.80
N ASN A 279 61.89 -26.34 -2.50
CA ASN A 279 61.74 -26.70 -3.92
C ASN A 279 60.28 -26.74 -4.46
N PRO A 280 59.94 -26.06 -5.59
CA PRO A 280 58.56 -25.82 -6.04
C PRO A 280 57.81 -26.99 -6.71
N VAL A 281 58.33 -28.21 -6.68
CA VAL A 281 57.78 -29.32 -7.49
C VAL A 281 56.64 -30.09 -6.79
N ALA A 282 56.46 -29.94 -5.48
CA ALA A 282 55.45 -30.71 -4.72
C ALA A 282 54.06 -30.04 -4.64
N ALA A 283 53.95 -28.72 -4.79
CA ALA A 283 52.67 -28.00 -4.66
C ALA A 283 51.78 -28.06 -5.92
N GLY A 284 52.36 -28.34 -7.10
CA GLY A 284 51.61 -28.44 -8.36
C GLY A 284 50.77 -29.70 -8.51
N ILE A 285 51.08 -30.78 -7.76
CA ILE A 285 50.41 -32.08 -7.92
C ILE A 285 49.07 -32.12 -7.16
N ALA A 286 48.95 -31.38 -6.05
CA ALA A 286 47.72 -31.34 -5.26
C ALA A 286 46.58 -30.57 -5.95
N VAL A 287 46.89 -29.49 -6.67
CA VAL A 287 45.89 -28.66 -7.38
C VAL A 287 45.34 -29.37 -8.62
N VAL A 288 46.19 -30.11 -9.35
CA VAL A 288 45.76 -30.87 -10.54
C VAL A 288 44.85 -32.04 -10.18
N LEU A 289 45.09 -32.71 -9.05
CA LEU A 289 44.24 -33.81 -8.58
C LEU A 289 42.85 -33.33 -8.13
N LEU A 290 42.75 -32.15 -7.53
CA LEU A 290 41.46 -31.56 -7.11
C LEU A 290 40.60 -31.13 -8.31
N ILE A 291 41.22 -30.57 -9.36
CA ILE A 291 40.51 -30.19 -10.59
C ILE A 291 39.97 -31.43 -11.34
N LEU A 292 40.71 -32.54 -11.33
CA LEU A 292 40.24 -33.80 -11.95
C LEU A 292 39.07 -34.44 -11.19
N ILE A 293 39.02 -34.31 -9.86
CA ILE A 293 37.91 -34.81 -9.03
C ILE A 293 36.64 -33.98 -9.26
N ILE A 294 36.77 -32.64 -9.28
CA ILE A 294 35.64 -31.74 -9.52
C ILE A 294 35.12 -31.89 -10.96
N GLY A 295 36.01 -31.95 -11.95
CA GLY A 295 35.63 -32.19 -13.35
C GLY A 295 34.95 -33.54 -13.58
N GLY A 296 35.42 -34.60 -12.90
CA GLY A 296 34.80 -35.93 -12.96
C GLY A 296 33.41 -35.99 -12.33
N ALA A 297 33.18 -35.28 -11.22
CA ALA A 297 31.88 -35.20 -10.55
C ALA A 297 30.84 -34.45 -11.40
N VAL A 298 31.22 -33.31 -12.00
CA VAL A 298 30.34 -32.53 -12.88
C VAL A 298 29.96 -33.33 -14.14
N PHE A 299 30.90 -34.07 -14.73
CA PHE A 299 30.62 -34.90 -15.92
C PHE A 299 29.66 -36.06 -15.62
N LEU A 300 29.74 -36.67 -14.43
CA LEU A 300 28.85 -37.76 -14.04
C LEU A 300 27.42 -37.28 -13.74
N VAL A 301 27.26 -36.09 -13.18
CA VAL A 301 25.94 -35.47 -12.95
C VAL A 301 25.28 -35.07 -14.26
N TRP A 302 26.05 -34.52 -15.21
CA TRP A 302 25.54 -34.14 -16.53
C TRP A 302 25.11 -35.37 -17.36
N LYS A 303 25.85 -36.49 -17.27
CA LYS A 303 25.48 -37.74 -17.96
C LYS A 303 24.22 -38.41 -17.41
N LYS A 304 23.91 -38.24 -16.11
CA LYS A 304 22.70 -38.82 -15.49
C LYS A 304 21.44 -37.98 -15.73
N GLY A 305 21.55 -36.68 -15.99
CA GLY A 305 20.41 -35.78 -16.21
C GLY A 305 19.72 -35.91 -17.58
N ASN A 306 20.36 -36.56 -18.57
CA ASN A 306 19.84 -36.66 -19.95
C ASN A 306 19.03 -37.95 -20.25
N LEU A 307 18.52 -38.63 -19.23
CA LEU A 307 17.58 -39.75 -19.41
C LEU A 307 16.17 -39.32 -18.98
N ILE A 308 15.50 -38.55 -19.83
CA ILE A 308 14.04 -38.31 -19.73
C ILE A 308 13.33 -39.56 -20.26
N PRO A 309 12.53 -40.29 -19.47
CA PRO A 309 11.55 -41.21 -20.04
C PRO A 309 10.38 -40.37 -20.56
N LYS A 310 10.16 -40.40 -21.89
CA LYS A 310 8.88 -40.01 -22.50
C LYS A 310 7.74 -40.72 -21.76
N LYS A 311 6.77 -39.94 -21.26
CA LYS A 311 5.45 -40.48 -20.92
C LYS A 311 4.41 -39.97 -21.89
N GLU A 312 3.56 -40.91 -22.25
CA GLU A 312 2.66 -40.98 -23.38
C GLU A 312 1.43 -40.09 -23.24
N GLN A 313 0.90 -39.69 -24.40
CA GLN A 313 -0.44 -39.15 -24.54
C GLN A 313 -1.50 -40.23 -24.22
N LYS A 314 -2.53 -39.84 -23.47
CA LYS A 314 -3.89 -40.32 -23.66
C LYS A 314 -4.88 -39.24 -23.27
#